data_AF-A0A4P6THC1-F1
#
_entry.id   AF-A0A4P6THC1-F1
#
_cell.length_a   1.000
_cell.length_b   1.000
_cell.length_c   1.000
_cell.angle_alpha   90.00
_cell.angle_beta   90.00
_cell.angle_gamma   90.00
#
_symmetry.space_group_name_H-M   'P 1'
#
loop_
_entity.id
_entity.type
_entity.pdbx_description
1 polymer ?
#
loop_
_entity_poly.entity_id
_entity_poly.type
_entity_poly.pdbx_seq_one_letter_code
_entity_poly.pdbx_strand_id
1 'polypeptide(L)'
;MKIVDLLKGLFIIVLALAVLLWLYGTFNNQPLFVTTAMWMGDALVMIPAYLIPSITGWLVKSPRLQKVVLINVLGGWLLLPWIVAMGMAIKRDDLRTED
;
A
#
# COMPACT_ATOMS: atom_id res chain seq x y z
N MET A 1 -5.87 -23.43 0.35
CA MET A 1 -6.24 -22.10 -0.20
C MET A 1 -4.98 -21.28 -0.38
N LYS A 2 -4.76 -20.64 -1.53
CA LYS A 2 -3.57 -19.80 -1.71
C LYS A 2 -3.73 -18.55 -0.84
N ILE A 3 -2.68 -18.13 -0.13
CA ILE A 3 -2.67 -16.93 0.73
C ILE A 3 -3.26 -15.70 0.01
N VAL A 4 -3.04 -15.61 -1.30
CA VAL A 4 -3.60 -14.56 -2.15
C VAL A 4 -5.14 -14.54 -2.15
N ASP A 5 -5.80 -15.70 -2.17
CA ASP A 5 -7.26 -15.79 -2.16
C ASP A 5 -7.84 -15.36 -0.81
N LEU A 6 -7.13 -15.68 0.28
CA LEU A 6 -7.46 -15.22 1.62
C LEU A 6 -7.36 -13.69 1.73
N LEU A 7 -6.25 -13.10 1.24
CA LEU A 7 -6.04 -11.65 1.26
C LEU A 7 -7.09 -10.90 0.43
N LYS A 8 -7.45 -11.43 -0.75
CA LYS A 8 -8.53 -10.88 -1.57
C LYS A 8 -9.88 -10.92 -0.84
N GLY A 9 -10.22 -12.06 -0.23
CA GLY A 9 -11.45 -12.19 0.55
C GLY A 9 -11.50 -11.19 1.71
N LEU A 10 -10.39 -11.08 2.44
CA LEU A 10 -10.28 -10.14 3.57
C LEU A 10 -10.40 -8.68 3.12
N PHE A 11 -9.76 -8.30 2.01
CA PHE A 11 -9.90 -6.97 1.42
C PHE A 11 -11.36 -6.65 1.07
N ILE A 12 -12.07 -7.57 0.41
CA ILE A 12 -13.48 -7.39 0.04
C ILE A 12 -14.35 -7.24 1.29
N ILE A 13 -14.10 -8.04 2.32
CA ILE A 13 -14.84 -7.96 3.59
C ILE A 13 -14.62 -6.61 4.26
N VAL A 14 -13.37 -6.13 4.37
CA VAL A 14 -13.08 -4.82 5.00
C VAL A 14 -13.70 -3.69 4.18
N LEU A 15 -13.66 -3.76 2.85
CA LEU A 15 -14.31 -2.78 1.97
C LEU A 15 -15.83 -2.77 2.17
N ALA A 16 -16.47 -3.94 2.20
CA ALA A 16 -17.90 -4.05 2.44
C ALA A 16 -18.29 -3.51 3.82
N LEU A 17 -17.48 -3.80 4.86
CA LEU A 17 -17.69 -3.27 6.20
C LEU A 17 -17.57 -1.74 6.25
N ALA A 18 -16.58 -1.16 5.56
CA ALA A 18 -16.45 0.30 5.47
C ALA A 18 -17.69 0.93 4.83
N VAL A 19 -18.20 0.36 3.73
CA VAL A 19 -19.41 0.84 3.06
C VAL A 19 -20.65 0.70 3.97
N LEU A 20 -20.83 -0.44 4.63
CA LEU A 20 -21.96 -0.67 5.52
C LEU A 20 -21.94 0.26 6.74
N LEU A 21 -20.77 0.48 7.34
CA LEU A 21 -20.60 1.43 8.45
C LEU A 21 -20.89 2.87 8.02
N TRP A 22 -20.43 3.25 6.83
CA TRP A 22 -20.70 4.57 6.28
C TRP A 22 -22.21 4.78 6.02
N LEU A 23 -22.88 3.81 5.40
CA LEU A 23 -24.33 3.85 5.16
C LEU A 23 -25.09 3.94 6.49
N TYR A 24 -24.80 3.04 7.42
CA TYR A 24 -25.45 3.02 8.73
C TYR A 24 -25.23 4.32 9.49
N GLY A 25 -23.98 4.82 9.54
CA GLY A 25 -23.64 6.08 10.20
C GLY A 25 -24.35 7.29 9.60
N THR A 26 -24.45 7.33 8.26
CA THR A 26 -25.10 8.41 7.53
C THR A 26 -26.61 8.43 7.77
N PHE A 27 -27.29 7.29 7.65
CA PHE A 27 -28.75 7.23 7.80
C PHE A 27 -29.24 7.35 9.26
N ASN A 28 -28.39 7.04 10.24
CA ASN A 28 -28.75 7.11 11.66
C ASN A 28 -28.13 8.32 12.39
N ASN A 29 -27.51 9.27 11.67
CA ASN A 29 -26.83 10.44 12.25
C ASN A 29 -25.79 10.08 13.32
N GLN A 30 -25.01 9.02 13.08
CA GLN A 30 -23.96 8.54 13.99
C GLN A 30 -22.57 8.88 13.40
N PRO A 31 -22.01 10.05 13.70
CA PRO A 31 -20.78 10.54 13.06
C PRO A 31 -19.57 9.63 13.32
N LEU A 32 -19.51 8.96 14.47
CA LEU A 32 -18.43 8.03 14.81
C LEU A 32 -18.29 6.89 13.78
N PHE A 33 -19.41 6.33 13.32
CA PHE A 33 -19.39 5.25 12.32
C PHE A 33 -18.97 5.76 10.94
N VAL A 34 -19.36 6.99 10.58
CA VAL A 34 -18.93 7.62 9.34
C VAL A 34 -17.41 7.88 9.36
N THR A 35 -16.88 8.45 10.44
CA THR A 35 -15.43 8.67 10.59
C THR A 35 -14.65 7.36 10.58
N THR A 36 -15.14 6.33 11.25
CA THR A 36 -14.50 5.01 11.26
C THR A 36 -14.45 4.41 9.85
N ALA A 37 -15.55 4.51 9.10
CA ALA A 37 -15.60 4.06 7.71
C ALA A 37 -14.62 4.82 6.80
N MET A 38 -14.47 6.14 6.99
CA MET A 38 -13.47 6.93 6.27
C MET A 38 -12.05 6.45 6.57
N TRP A 39 -11.70 6.25 7.85
CA TRP A 39 -10.37 5.76 8.22
C TRP A 39 -10.09 4.35 7.67
N MET A 40 -11.09 3.48 7.63
CA MET A 40 -10.97 2.18 6.99
C MET A 40 -10.71 2.31 5.48
N GLY A 41 -11.45 3.19 4.80
CA GLY A 41 -11.23 3.49 3.38
C GLY A 41 -9.84 4.06 3.11
N ASP A 42 -9.40 5.03 3.91
CA ASP A 42 -8.06 5.62 3.82
C ASP A 42 -6.98 4.56 4.01
N ALA A 43 -7.09 3.70 5.02
CA ALA A 43 -6.13 2.63 5.24
C ALA A 43 -6.06 1.64 4.06
N LEU A 44 -7.21 1.29 3.47
CA LEU A 44 -7.29 0.38 2.32
C LEU A 44 -6.59 0.96 1.08
N VAL A 45 -6.58 2.28 0.89
CA VAL A 45 -5.93 2.94 -0.25
C VAL A 45 -4.47 3.25 0.05
N MET A 46 -4.20 3.78 1.24
CA MET A 46 -2.89 4.26 1.63
C MET A 46 -1.91 3.10 1.80
N ILE A 47 -2.27 2.03 2.52
CA ILE A 47 -1.33 0.93 2.79
C ILE A 47 -0.77 0.32 1.48
N PRO A 48 -1.58 -0.02 0.46
CA PRO A 48 -1.05 -0.46 -0.82
C PRO A 48 -0.21 0.60 -1.53
N ALA A 49 -0.65 1.87 -1.51
CA ALA A 49 0.08 2.98 -2.16
C ALA A 49 1.48 3.16 -1.58
N TYR A 50 1.62 2.99 -0.27
CA TYR A 50 2.90 3.01 0.43
C TYR A 50 3.84 1.89 -0.01
N LEU A 51 3.30 0.71 -0.28
CA LEU A 51 4.10 -0.46 -0.61
C LEU A 51 4.55 -0.48 -2.08
N ILE A 52 4.07 0.44 -2.92
CA ILE A 52 4.39 0.45 -4.37
C ILE A 52 5.89 0.38 -4.64
N PRO A 53 6.80 1.17 -4.02
CA PRO A 53 8.23 1.07 -4.31
C PRO A 53 8.81 -0.32 -4.04
N SER A 54 8.37 -0.94 -2.94
CA SER A 54 8.79 -2.28 -2.53
C SER A 54 8.27 -3.36 -3.48
N ILE A 55 6.99 -3.26 -3.86
CA ILE A 55 6.36 -4.17 -4.83
C ILE A 55 7.03 -4.03 -6.21
N THR A 56 7.25 -2.79 -6.67
CA THR A 56 7.93 -2.51 -7.94
C THR A 56 9.33 -3.11 -7.94
N GLY A 57 10.12 -2.86 -6.89
CA GLY A 57 11.47 -3.40 -6.77
C GLY A 57 11.49 -4.93 -6.79
N TRP A 58 10.49 -5.57 -6.17
CA TRP A 58 10.33 -7.02 -6.19
C TRP A 58 9.95 -7.54 -7.58
N LEU A 59 8.98 -6.93 -8.25
CA LEU A 59 8.51 -7.31 -9.59
C LEU A 59 9.59 -7.19 -10.66
N VAL A 60 10.41 -6.14 -10.59
CA VAL A 60 11.51 -5.93 -11.56
C VAL A 60 12.82 -6.59 -11.12
N LYS A 61 12.82 -7.37 -10.04
CA LYS A 61 14.00 -8.07 -9.49
C LYS A 61 15.18 -7.14 -9.23
N SER A 62 14.92 -5.95 -8.67
CA SER A 62 15.97 -4.97 -8.37
C SER A 62 17.02 -5.57 -7.41
N PRO A 63 18.33 -5.51 -7.72
CA PRO A 63 19.38 -5.99 -6.82
C PRO A 63 19.49 -5.15 -5.54
N ARG A 64 18.87 -3.96 -5.53
CA ARG A 64 18.83 -3.04 -4.39
C ARG A 64 17.53 -3.15 -3.59
N LEU A 65 16.75 -4.22 -3.78
CA LEU A 65 15.43 -4.39 -3.14
C LEU A 65 15.47 -4.13 -1.63
N GLN A 66 16.48 -4.64 -0.92
CA GLN A 66 16.61 -4.40 0.52
C GLN A 66 16.76 -2.91 0.87
N LYS A 67 17.53 -2.15 0.09
CA LYS A 67 17.67 -0.70 0.27
C LYS A 67 16.38 0.05 -0.06
N VAL A 68 15.69 -0.36 -1.13
CA VAL A 68 14.37 0.19 -1.50
C VAL A 68 13.37 0.00 -0.36
N VAL A 69 13.26 -1.23 0.16
CA VAL A 69 12.39 -1.54 1.30
C VAL A 69 12.78 -0.75 2.54
N LEU A 70 14.08 -0.66 2.83
CA LEU A 70 14.57 0.08 4.00
C LEU A 70 14.25 1.57 3.91
N ILE A 71 14.51 2.21 2.76
CA ILE A 71 14.19 3.63 2.54
C ILE A 71 12.68 3.84 2.57
N ASN A 72 11.90 2.94 1.97
CA ASN A 72 10.45 3.03 1.99
C ASN A 72 9.93 2.94 3.44
N VAL A 73 10.36 1.93 4.21
CA VAL A 73 9.88 1.67 5.57
C VAL A 73 10.36 2.72 6.57
N LEU A 74 11.65 3.08 6.57
CA LEU A 74 12.22 4.08 7.49
C LEU A 74 11.84 5.51 7.10
N GLY A 75 11.66 5.76 5.79
CA GLY A 75 11.14 7.00 5.28
C GLY A 75 9.69 7.26 5.69
N GLY A 76 8.98 6.21 6.12
CA GLY A 76 7.61 6.32 6.61
C GLY A 76 6.71 6.99 5.58
N TRP A 77 5.77 7.79 6.07
CA TRP A 77 4.82 8.51 5.21
C TRP A 77 5.38 9.74 4.48
N LEU A 78 6.70 9.92 4.46
CA LEU A 78 7.29 11.07 3.79
C LEU A 78 7.34 10.85 2.27
N LEU A 79 6.85 11.84 1.53
CA LEU A 79 6.80 11.81 0.07
C LEU A 79 8.20 11.72 -0.56
N LEU A 80 9.19 12.45 -0.02
CA LEU A 80 10.54 12.48 -0.58
C LEU A 80 11.25 11.11 -0.54
N PRO A 81 11.37 10.43 0.62
CA PRO A 81 11.88 9.06 0.67
C PRO A 81 11.12 8.08 -0.22
N TRP A 82 9.79 8.21 -0.32
CA TRP A 82 8.98 7.35 -1.17
C TRP A 82 9.34 7.52 -2.66
N ILE A 83 9.50 8.76 -3.13
CA ILE A 83 9.94 9.05 -4.52
C ILE A 83 11.34 8.49 -4.77
N VAL A 84 12.27 8.66 -3.82
CA VAL A 84 13.63 8.11 -3.92
C VAL A 84 13.61 6.58 -3.99
N ALA A 85 12.84 5.92 -3.13
CA ALA A 85 12.67 4.48 -3.14
C ALA A 85 12.09 4.01 -4.48
N MET A 86 11.11 4.72 -5.03
CA MET A 86 10.53 4.41 -6.35
C MET A 86 11.56 4.54 -7.47
N GLY A 87 12.30 5.64 -7.49
CA GLY A 87 13.38 5.85 -8.46
C GLY A 87 14.42 4.74 -8.39
N MET A 88 14.83 4.35 -7.19
CA MET A 88 15.76 3.23 -6.97
C MET A 88 15.18 1.87 -7.37
N ALA A 89 13.88 1.66 -7.17
CA ALA A 89 13.20 0.44 -7.57
C ALA A 89 13.21 0.25 -9.09
N ILE A 90 13.03 1.35 -9.85
CA ILE A 90 12.93 1.32 -11.31
C ILE A 90 14.30 1.44 -12.00
N LYS A 91 15.29 2.06 -11.34
CA LYS A 91 16.62 2.31 -11.88
C LYS A 91 17.32 1.00 -12.32
N ARG A 92 17.66 0.91 -13.61
CA ARG A 92 18.22 -0.28 -14.26
C ARG A 92 19.74 -0.24 -14.47
N ASP A 93 20.43 0.74 -13.92
CA ASP A 93 21.88 0.94 -14.13
C ASP A 93 22.73 -0.28 -13.77
N ASP A 94 22.20 -1.22 -12.97
CA ASP A 94 22.85 -2.47 -12.58
C ASP A 94 22.84 -3.56 -13.67
N LEU A 95 22.12 -3.35 -14.80
CA LEU A 95 22.15 -4.22 -15.98
C LEU A 95 23.29 -3.87 -16.96
N ARG A 96 24.16 -2.90 -16.60
CA ARG A 96 25.19 -2.35 -17.50
C ARG A 96 26.61 -2.83 -17.17
N THR A 97 26.76 -3.86 -16.36
CA THR A 97 28.07 -4.46 -16.03
C THR A 97 28.18 -5.86 -16.62
N GLU A 98 28.06 -5.98 -17.93
CA GLU A 98 28.62 -7.07 -18.75
C GLU A 98 28.94 -6.47 -20.13
N ASP A 99 30.01 -5.67 -20.21
CA ASP A 99 30.76 -5.39 -21.46
C ASP A 99 32.24 -5.72 -21.18
#